data_AF-A0A6H2GZR1-F1
#
_entry.id   AF-A0A6H2GZR1-F1
#
_cell.length_a   1.000
_cell.length_b   1.000
_cell.length_c   1.000
_cell.angle_alpha   90.00
_cell.angle_beta   90.00
_cell.angle_gamma   90.00
#
_symmetry.space_group_name_H-M   'P 1'
#
loop_
_entity.id
_entity.type
_entity.pdbx_description
1 polymer ?
#
loop_
_entity_poly.entity_id
_entity_poly.type
_entity_poly.pdbx_seq_one_letter_code
_entity_poly.pdbx_strand_id
1 'polypeptide(L)'
;MASQVNPQPDDAHIRISHEVHRELIRRDFSKRQRNIIDFILTLSWGCGRPDAVIPQLSHFTLCGVTKNNIRDELEALMAAKVIGWEKSEGIFRFNKHFDQWQITPNKGHDAELMKDLIAINISRCSPEKVLKTRTQRFLKQEPNGSQNKNSDSVQFLKQEPESSQNKNCRVLKTGTPTLEKPSRIKGFRLSKAIIKAKIKKDLKAAALEDPPLRAEKPEPAREPFIQVLDMYCELHRKIDTQITMMDRQTIQQLLGQGIPSDLVCEVMERVHADRVAKGQTIGSLSYYRNPVLEEWQRQQAPPKLQVVSTQNRQQPAAQDRYYGGIMTVEETNDWIAEQDRRRAIVEEAKKNGTYVIPEIPGFSRRKPSAV
;
A
#
# COMPACT_ATOMS: atom_id res chain seq x y z
N MET A 1 0.37 -7.56 16.85
CA MET A 1 1.21 -8.13 15.77
C MET A 1 2.17 -7.04 15.35
N ALA A 2 3.48 -7.27 15.50
CA ALA A 2 4.50 -6.27 15.26
C ALA A 2 4.58 -5.98 13.75
N SER A 3 4.28 -4.73 13.37
CA SER A 3 4.48 -4.21 12.03
C SER A 3 5.98 -4.08 11.79
N GLN A 4 6.61 -5.15 11.31
CA GLN A 4 8.03 -5.19 10.98
C GLN A 4 8.23 -4.79 9.51
N VAL A 5 7.80 -3.58 9.17
CA VAL A 5 8.21 -2.91 7.92
C VAL A 5 9.13 -1.78 8.35
N ASN A 6 10.35 -2.14 8.74
CA ASN A 6 11.44 -1.19 8.91
C ASN A 6 12.30 -1.28 7.64
N PRO A 7 11.97 -0.51 6.59
CA PRO A 7 12.68 -0.59 5.33
C PRO A 7 14.15 -0.26 5.60
N GLN A 8 15.04 -1.22 5.31
CA GLN A 8 16.46 -1.11 5.66
C GLN A 8 17.10 -0.03 4.78
N PRO A 9 17.98 0.82 5.33
CA PRO A 9 18.61 1.95 4.61
C PRO A 9 19.47 1.56 3.39
N ASP A 10 19.70 0.26 3.18
CA ASP A 10 20.42 -0.29 2.03
C ASP A 10 19.57 -0.38 0.75
N ASP A 11 18.25 -0.20 0.85
CA ASP A 11 17.39 -0.15 -0.34
C ASP A 11 17.73 1.09 -1.19
N ALA A 12 18.06 0.86 -2.47
CA ALA A 12 18.42 1.89 -3.42
C ALA A 12 17.35 3.00 -3.52
N HIS A 13 16.08 2.64 -3.33
CA HIS A 13 14.97 3.59 -3.35
C HIS A 13 15.00 4.56 -2.16
N ILE A 14 15.41 4.10 -0.98
CA ILE A 14 15.54 4.93 0.23
C ILE A 14 16.71 5.90 0.08
N ARG A 15 17.84 5.43 -0.49
CA ARG A 15 19.01 6.27 -0.75
C ARG A 15 18.69 7.43 -1.69
N ILE A 16 18.00 7.15 -2.79
CA ILE A 16 17.57 8.18 -3.77
C ILE A 16 16.59 9.16 -3.10
N SER A 17 15.62 8.65 -2.33
CA SER A 17 14.68 9.49 -1.58
C SER A 17 15.38 10.45 -0.60
N HIS A 18 16.38 9.96 0.12
CA HIS A 18 17.15 10.78 1.06
C HIS A 18 17.98 11.86 0.36
N GLU A 19 18.58 11.55 -0.79
CA GLU A 19 19.34 12.53 -1.58
C GLU A 19 18.44 13.66 -2.08
N VAL A 20 17.27 13.30 -2.62
CA VAL A 20 16.27 14.27 -3.10
C VAL A 20 15.78 15.16 -1.96
N HIS A 21 15.46 14.58 -0.81
CA HIS A 21 15.05 15.38 0.35
C HIS A 21 16.15 16.31 0.85
N ARG A 22 17.42 15.90 0.86
CA ARG A 22 18.54 16.79 1.23
C ARG A 22 18.64 17.98 0.30
N GLU A 23 18.54 17.75 -1.00
CA GLU A 23 18.63 18.81 -2.00
C GLU A 23 17.40 19.74 -1.98
N LEU A 24 16.23 19.24 -1.60
CA LEU A 24 15.04 20.05 -1.36
C LEU A 24 15.11 20.85 -0.04
N ILE A 25 15.79 20.34 0.99
CA ILE A 25 16.03 21.07 2.26
C ILE A 25 17.09 22.15 2.08
N ARG A 26 18.11 21.88 1.27
CA ARG A 26 19.24 22.77 1.02
C ARG A 26 18.85 24.06 0.27
N ARG A 27 17.80 24.02 -0.55
CA ARG A 27 17.43 25.07 -1.50
C ARG A 27 16.17 25.82 -1.09
N ASP A 28 16.09 27.09 -1.49
CA ASP A 28 14.98 27.98 -1.14
C ASP A 28 13.76 27.79 -2.05
N PHE A 29 13.08 26.65 -1.93
CA PHE A 29 11.80 26.42 -2.60
C PHE A 29 10.66 27.14 -1.87
N SER A 30 9.75 27.75 -2.64
CA SER A 30 8.49 28.25 -2.08
C SER A 30 7.64 27.08 -1.56
N LYS A 31 6.77 27.33 -0.56
CA LYS A 31 5.85 26.30 -0.06
C LYS A 31 4.99 25.70 -1.19
N ARG A 32 4.60 26.51 -2.19
CA ARG A 32 3.81 26.04 -3.33
C ARG A 32 4.63 25.15 -4.26
N GLN A 33 5.87 25.55 -4.56
CA GLN A 33 6.81 24.76 -5.36
C GLN A 33 7.08 23.41 -4.70
N ARG A 34 7.30 23.40 -3.38
CA ARG A 34 7.50 22.17 -2.63
C ARG A 34 6.31 21.23 -2.73
N ASN A 35 5.09 21.74 -2.54
CA ASN A 35 3.88 20.94 -2.70
C ASN A 35 3.74 20.36 -4.13
N ILE A 36 4.08 21.13 -5.16
CA ILE A 36 4.06 20.67 -6.57
C ILE A 36 5.09 19.55 -6.78
N ILE A 37 6.32 19.75 -6.29
CA ILE A 37 7.40 18.75 -6.40
C ILE A 37 7.02 17.46 -5.68
N ASP A 38 6.57 17.57 -4.42
CA ASP A 38 6.17 16.41 -3.62
C ASP A 38 5.01 15.65 -4.30
N PHE A 39 4.06 16.37 -4.92
CA PHE A 39 2.97 15.77 -5.69
C PHE A 39 3.47 15.01 -6.92
N ILE A 40 4.38 15.60 -7.70
CA ILE A 40 5.00 14.95 -8.86
C ILE A 40 5.80 13.71 -8.43
N LEU A 41 6.59 13.80 -7.36
CA LEU A 41 7.38 12.67 -6.82
C LEU A 41 6.47 11.53 -6.34
N THR A 42 5.35 11.87 -5.70
CA THR A 42 4.34 10.89 -5.26
C THR A 42 3.73 10.13 -6.45
N LEU A 43 3.38 10.83 -7.52
CA LEU A 43 2.76 10.23 -8.71
C LEU A 43 3.75 9.55 -9.67
N SER A 44 5.02 9.88 -9.58
CA SER A 44 6.09 9.23 -10.35
C SER A 44 6.69 8.08 -9.54
N TRP A 45 7.70 8.36 -8.71
CA TRP A 45 8.45 7.34 -7.99
C TRP A 45 7.62 6.63 -6.93
N GLY A 46 6.64 7.31 -6.32
CA GLY A 46 5.68 6.65 -5.43
C GLY A 46 4.83 5.59 -6.14
N CYS A 47 4.72 5.66 -7.47
CA CYS A 47 4.06 4.67 -8.33
C CYS A 47 5.04 3.79 -9.11
N GLY A 48 6.35 3.84 -8.80
CA GLY A 48 7.38 3.06 -9.47
C GLY A 48 7.73 3.51 -10.90
N ARG A 49 7.35 4.72 -11.31
CA ARG A 49 7.62 5.27 -12.65
C ARG A 49 8.54 6.48 -12.60
N PRO A 50 9.42 6.69 -13.59
CA PRO A 50 10.32 7.85 -13.61
C PRO A 50 9.61 9.17 -13.89
N ASP A 51 8.40 9.11 -14.43
CA ASP A 51 7.57 10.23 -14.87
C ASP A 51 6.15 10.16 -14.27
N ALA A 52 5.52 11.32 -14.14
CA ALA A 52 4.16 11.47 -13.63
C ALA A 52 3.26 11.98 -14.75
N VAL A 53 2.14 11.29 -14.98
CA VAL A 53 1.13 11.71 -15.96
C VAL A 53 0.04 12.48 -15.24
N ILE A 54 -0.08 13.78 -15.52
CA ILE A 54 -1.08 14.67 -14.94
C ILE A 54 -1.83 15.36 -16.09
N PRO A 55 -2.98 14.80 -16.53
CA PRO A 55 -3.65 15.25 -17.76
C PRO A 55 -4.14 16.70 -17.73
N GLN A 56 -4.42 17.24 -16.54
CA GLN A 56 -4.92 18.60 -16.38
C GLN A 56 -4.19 19.32 -15.25
N LEU A 57 -3.82 20.58 -15.50
CA LEU A 57 -3.19 21.45 -14.49
C LEU A 57 -4.10 21.71 -13.29
N SER A 58 -5.42 21.61 -13.47
CA SER A 58 -6.39 21.68 -12.38
C SER A 58 -6.14 20.62 -11.31
N HIS A 59 -5.53 19.48 -11.61
CA HIS A 59 -5.29 18.42 -10.63
C HIS A 59 -4.26 18.83 -9.56
N PHE A 60 -3.38 19.81 -9.83
CA PHE A 60 -2.50 20.37 -8.81
C PHE A 60 -3.26 21.14 -7.71
N THR A 61 -4.57 21.37 -7.84
CA THR A 61 -5.35 21.85 -6.68
C THR A 61 -5.42 20.83 -5.56
N LEU A 62 -5.22 19.53 -5.86
CA LEU A 62 -5.18 18.46 -4.85
C LEU A 62 -3.99 18.60 -3.90
N CYS A 63 -2.87 19.17 -4.36
CA CYS A 63 -1.72 19.48 -3.50
C CYS A 63 -1.83 20.86 -2.82
N GLY A 64 -3.02 21.47 -2.84
CA GLY A 64 -3.33 22.72 -2.15
C GLY A 64 -2.84 23.99 -2.85
N VAL A 65 -2.51 23.93 -4.15
CA VAL A 65 -2.12 25.11 -4.93
C VAL A 65 -3.32 25.67 -5.69
N THR A 66 -3.53 26.99 -5.61
CA THR A 66 -4.63 27.66 -6.30
C THR A 66 -4.41 27.67 -7.82
N LYS A 67 -5.49 27.50 -8.59
CA LYS A 67 -5.46 27.39 -10.07
C LYS A 67 -4.65 28.49 -10.76
N ASN A 68 -4.72 29.72 -10.26
CA ASN A 68 -4.04 30.88 -10.85
C ASN A 68 -2.52 30.78 -10.73
N ASN A 69 -2.01 30.18 -9.66
CA ASN A 69 -0.58 30.13 -9.37
C ASN A 69 0.10 28.87 -9.92
N ILE A 70 -0.67 27.82 -10.27
CA ILE A 70 -0.11 26.53 -10.72
C ILE A 70 0.80 26.71 -11.93
N ARG A 71 0.36 27.48 -12.92
CA ARG A 71 1.10 27.68 -14.16
C ARG A 71 2.41 28.43 -13.92
N ASP A 72 2.34 29.52 -13.18
CA ASP A 72 3.50 30.39 -12.92
C ASP A 72 4.57 29.63 -12.12
N GLU A 73 4.15 28.85 -11.12
CA GLU A 73 5.06 28.04 -10.31
C GLU A 73 5.67 26.88 -11.13
N LEU A 74 4.91 26.24 -12.03
CA LEU A 74 5.44 25.22 -12.94
C LEU A 74 6.44 25.80 -13.94
N GLU A 75 6.14 26.97 -14.50
CA GLU A 75 7.05 27.68 -15.41
C GLU A 75 8.33 28.12 -14.69
N ALA A 76 8.24 28.58 -13.44
CA ALA A 76 9.40 28.87 -12.60
C ALA A 76 10.26 27.63 -12.31
N LEU A 77 9.63 26.49 -11.98
CA LEU A 77 10.34 25.23 -11.74
C LEU A 77 11.01 24.66 -13.00
N MET A 78 10.40 24.84 -14.18
CA MET A 78 11.03 24.51 -15.46
C MET A 78 12.23 25.41 -15.75
N ALA A 79 12.07 26.73 -15.55
CA ALA A 79 13.17 27.69 -15.75
C ALA A 79 14.35 27.37 -14.82
N ALA A 80 14.06 26.96 -13.59
CA ALA A 80 15.06 26.51 -12.62
C ALA A 80 15.63 25.11 -12.90
N LYS A 81 15.19 24.43 -13.98
CA LYS A 81 15.61 23.08 -14.39
C LYS A 81 15.36 21.98 -13.34
N VAL A 82 14.37 22.17 -12.48
CA VAL A 82 13.99 21.20 -11.44
C VAL A 82 13.05 20.14 -12.01
N ILE A 83 12.15 20.55 -12.91
CA ILE A 83 11.21 19.66 -13.59
C ILE A 83 11.30 19.84 -15.10
N GLY A 84 11.06 18.76 -15.84
CA GLY A 84 10.71 18.77 -17.26
C GLY A 84 9.21 18.58 -17.42
N TRP A 85 8.56 19.41 -18.23
CA TRP A 85 7.13 19.30 -18.50
C TRP A 85 6.85 19.25 -20.01
N GLU A 86 6.26 18.13 -20.43
CA GLU A 86 5.79 17.93 -21.80
C GLU A 86 4.30 18.32 -21.89
N LYS A 87 4.05 19.51 -22.45
CA LYS A 87 2.72 20.13 -22.48
C LYS A 87 1.69 19.37 -23.30
N SER A 88 2.10 18.65 -24.33
CA SER A 88 1.23 17.89 -25.24
C SER A 88 0.60 16.69 -24.57
N GLU A 89 1.36 15.98 -23.74
CA GLU A 89 0.95 14.71 -23.12
C GLU A 89 0.64 14.86 -21.62
N GLY A 90 0.94 16.02 -21.01
CA GLY A 90 0.76 16.23 -19.58
C GLY A 90 1.74 15.39 -18.74
N ILE A 91 2.92 15.10 -19.29
CA ILE A 91 3.95 14.28 -18.65
C ILE A 91 4.92 15.21 -17.92
N PHE A 92 5.16 14.90 -16.65
CA PHE A 92 6.08 15.62 -15.78
C PHE A 92 7.23 14.69 -15.39
N ARG A 93 8.45 15.15 -15.56
CA ARG A 93 9.68 14.43 -15.20
C ARG A 93 10.45 15.24 -14.17
N PHE A 94 10.88 14.58 -13.11
CA PHE A 94 11.73 15.21 -12.12
C PHE A 94 13.20 15.13 -12.55
N ASN A 95 13.93 16.25 -12.53
CA ASN A 95 15.34 16.26 -12.91
C ASN A 95 16.21 15.78 -11.74
N LYS A 96 16.84 14.62 -11.90
CA LYS A 96 17.75 14.02 -10.90
C LYS A 96 19.13 14.67 -10.88
N HIS A 97 19.49 15.45 -11.89
CA HIS A 97 20.77 16.14 -11.95
C HIS A 97 20.70 17.42 -11.11
N PHE A 98 20.85 17.28 -9.79
CA PHE A 98 20.74 18.38 -8.83
C PHE A 98 21.72 19.53 -9.11
N ASP A 99 22.87 19.25 -9.71
CA ASP A 99 23.86 20.27 -10.10
C ASP A 99 23.34 21.25 -11.16
N GLN A 100 22.33 20.83 -11.93
CA GLN A 100 21.73 21.67 -12.98
C GLN A 100 20.66 22.61 -12.43
N TRP A 101 20.24 22.44 -11.17
CA TRP A 101 19.16 23.21 -10.59
C TRP A 101 19.61 24.64 -10.31
N GLN A 102 18.88 25.60 -10.86
CA GLN A 102 19.18 27.03 -10.73
C GLN A 102 18.39 27.68 -9.58
N ILE A 103 18.31 26.98 -8.44
CA ILE A 103 17.70 27.51 -7.21
C ILE A 103 18.80 27.86 -6.22
N THR A 104 18.71 29.06 -5.65
CA THR A 104 19.65 29.53 -4.63
C THR A 104 19.60 28.63 -3.39
N PRO A 105 20.76 28.22 -2.87
CA PRO A 105 20.83 27.56 -1.56
C PRO A 105 20.32 28.49 -0.46
N ASN A 106 19.69 27.90 0.55
CA ASN A 106 19.25 28.62 1.74
C ASN A 106 20.47 29.20 2.47
N LYS A 107 20.37 30.48 2.85
CA LYS A 107 21.41 31.23 3.57
C LYS A 107 21.86 30.56 4.88
N GLY A 108 21.00 29.76 5.51
CA GLY A 108 21.29 29.05 6.75
C GLY A 108 21.78 27.61 6.58
N HIS A 109 22.02 27.13 5.35
CA HIS A 109 22.41 25.75 5.14
C HIS A 109 23.90 25.53 5.43
N ASP A 110 24.19 24.77 6.49
CA ASP A 110 25.53 24.27 6.80
C ASP A 110 25.63 22.77 6.44
N ALA A 111 26.45 22.49 5.42
CA ALA A 111 26.62 21.14 4.89
C ALA A 111 27.37 20.21 5.86
N GLU A 112 28.34 20.74 6.63
CA GLU A 112 29.11 19.96 7.59
C GLU A 112 28.24 19.61 8.80
N LEU A 113 27.49 20.59 9.33
CA LEU A 113 26.53 20.36 10.40
C LEU A 113 25.47 19.31 10.00
N MET A 114 24.95 19.39 8.77
CA MET A 114 23.99 18.40 8.26
C MET A 114 24.63 17.00 8.21
N LYS A 115 25.87 16.87 7.75
CA LYS A 115 26.61 15.61 7.68
C LYS A 115 26.84 15.03 9.08
N ASP A 116 27.22 15.86 10.05
CA ASP A 116 27.41 15.46 11.44
C ASP A 116 26.09 14.98 12.06
N LEU A 117 24.99 15.69 11.83
CA LEU A 117 23.65 15.29 12.29
C LEU A 117 23.22 13.95 11.69
N ILE A 118 23.52 13.70 10.41
CA ILE A 118 23.27 12.41 9.77
C ILE A 118 24.09 11.31 10.44
N ALA A 119 25.39 11.55 10.67
CA ALA A 119 26.27 10.58 11.33
C ALA A 119 25.76 10.22 12.74
N ILE A 120 25.29 11.21 13.51
CA ILE A 120 24.70 11.00 14.84
C ILE A 120 23.45 10.11 14.75
N ASN A 121 22.56 10.38 13.79
CA ASN A 121 21.30 9.63 13.66
C ASN A 121 21.52 8.19 13.16
N ILE A 122 22.47 7.97 12.26
CA ILE A 122 22.88 6.61 11.85
C ILE A 122 23.46 5.84 13.04
N SER A 123 24.32 6.49 13.84
CA SER A 123 24.97 5.85 15.00
C SER A 123 24.01 5.44 16.11
N ARG A 124 22.81 6.04 16.19
CA ARG A 124 21.77 5.68 17.16
C ARG A 124 21.00 4.41 16.81
N CYS A 125 21.12 3.92 15.57
CA CYS A 125 20.33 2.81 15.07
C CYS A 125 21.01 1.43 15.21
N SER A 126 22.23 1.37 15.74
CA SER A 126 22.92 0.10 16.04
C SER A 126 22.60 -0.35 17.47
N PRO A 127 21.94 -1.52 17.67
CA PRO A 127 21.82 -2.14 18.98
C PRO A 127 23.08 -2.95 19.34
N GLU A 128 24.30 -2.48 19.03
CA GLU A 128 25.51 -3.01 19.66
C GLU A 128 26.72 -2.12 19.34
N LYS A 129 27.05 -1.25 20.30
CA LYS A 129 28.40 -1.05 20.84
C LYS A 129 28.34 0.09 21.84
N VAL A 130 28.37 -0.28 23.12
CA VAL A 130 28.89 0.59 24.17
C VAL A 130 30.35 0.90 23.81
N LEU A 131 30.57 1.97 23.04
CA LEU A 131 31.90 2.57 22.95
C LEU A 131 32.11 3.37 24.23
N LYS A 132 32.73 2.69 25.20
CA LYS A 132 33.56 3.35 26.21
C LYS A 132 34.71 4.04 25.48
N THR A 133 34.50 5.26 25.00
CA THR A 133 35.61 6.20 24.76
C THR A 133 35.36 7.48 25.53
N ARG A 134 35.74 7.39 26.80
CA ARG A 134 36.35 8.46 27.58
C ARG A 134 37.29 9.29 26.69
N THR A 135 37.07 10.60 26.57
CA THR A 135 37.98 11.67 27.04
C THR A 135 37.68 13.00 26.36
N GLN A 136 37.09 13.91 27.15
CA GLN A 136 37.34 15.35 27.23
C GLN A 136 37.91 16.08 26.00
N ARG A 137 37.07 16.89 25.34
CA ARG A 137 37.40 18.24 24.87
C ARG A 137 36.18 19.16 24.98
N PHE A 138 35.73 19.41 26.20
CA PHE A 138 35.05 20.67 26.52
C PHE A 138 35.81 21.30 27.67
N LEU A 139 36.40 22.46 27.37
CA LEU A 139 37.00 23.46 28.27
C LEU A 139 37.75 22.94 29.51
N LYS A 140 39.08 22.79 29.38
CA LYS A 140 39.98 23.27 30.43
C LYS A 140 40.14 24.78 30.23
N GLN A 141 39.42 25.58 30.99
CA GLN A 141 39.95 26.88 31.41
C GLN A 141 40.72 26.64 32.70
N GLU A 142 42.00 26.99 32.69
CA GLU A 142 42.83 26.96 33.89
C GLU A 142 42.42 28.08 34.87
N PRO A 143 42.48 27.83 36.18
CA PRO A 143 42.35 28.85 37.19
C PRO A 143 43.75 29.33 37.60
N ASN A 144 44.09 30.55 37.20
CA ASN A 144 45.13 31.40 37.80
C ASN A 144 44.56 32.83 37.62
N GLY A 145 44.22 33.63 38.63
CA GLY A 145 44.83 33.86 39.92
C GLY A 145 45.08 35.37 40.03
N SER A 146 44.56 35.98 41.09
CA SER A 146 44.92 37.29 41.67
C SER A 146 43.98 38.50 41.45
N GLN A 147 43.28 38.84 42.56
CA GLN A 147 43.08 40.17 43.19
C GLN A 147 42.55 41.32 42.30
N ASN A 148 41.51 42.10 42.61
CA ASN A 148 41.19 42.72 43.90
C ASN A 148 40.01 43.72 43.68
N LYS A 149 39.25 43.96 44.77
CA LYS A 149 38.44 45.14 45.12
C LYS A 149 37.05 45.38 44.49
N ASN A 150 36.05 45.09 45.33
CA ASN A 150 34.94 45.95 45.79
C ASN A 150 34.24 46.85 44.77
N SER A 151 32.93 46.62 44.61
CA SER A 151 31.92 47.51 45.19
C SER A 151 30.53 46.89 45.13
N ASP A 152 29.82 46.99 46.26
CA ASP A 152 28.42 46.67 46.45
C ASP A 152 27.50 47.25 45.36
N SER A 153 26.48 46.50 44.96
CA SER A 153 25.09 46.95 45.12
C SER A 153 24.09 45.87 44.70
N VAL A 154 23.19 45.64 45.63
CA VAL A 154 21.98 44.84 45.58
C VAL A 154 21.04 45.34 44.48
N GLN A 155 20.49 44.44 43.66
CA GLN A 155 19.03 44.35 43.44
C GLN A 155 18.65 43.19 42.53
N PHE A 156 17.96 42.21 43.13
CA PHE A 156 17.03 41.33 42.42
C PHE A 156 15.92 42.17 41.80
N LEU A 157 15.64 41.99 40.51
CA LEU A 157 14.29 42.21 40.00
C LEU A 157 13.87 41.04 39.10
N LYS A 158 12.93 40.29 39.65
CA LYS A 158 12.04 39.33 39.03
C LYS A 158 11.14 40.09 38.05
N GLN A 159 11.04 39.66 36.79
CA GLN A 159 9.93 40.05 35.91
C GLN A 159 9.44 38.85 35.09
N GLU A 160 8.16 38.55 35.30
CA GLU A 160 7.29 37.72 34.46
C GLU A 160 6.99 38.44 33.13
N PRO A 161 6.69 37.71 32.04
CA PRO A 161 6.12 38.33 30.85
C PRO A 161 4.59 38.44 30.98
N GLU A 162 4.12 39.68 31.09
CA GLU A 162 2.71 40.03 30.99
C GLU A 162 2.18 39.98 29.54
N SER A 163 0.89 39.74 29.51
CA SER A 163 -0.02 39.49 28.40
C SER A 163 -0.23 40.64 27.42
N SER A 164 -0.60 40.24 26.21
CA SER A 164 -1.61 40.86 25.30
C SER A 164 -2.06 42.30 25.57
N GLN A 165 -1.82 43.18 24.59
CA GLN A 165 -2.76 44.26 24.26
C GLN A 165 -2.65 44.72 22.80
N ASN A 166 -3.67 44.32 22.04
CA ASN A 166 -4.50 45.16 21.18
C ASN A 166 -3.86 46.43 20.59
N LYS A 167 -3.58 46.41 19.27
CA LYS A 167 -3.47 47.63 18.46
C LYS A 167 -4.44 47.59 17.29
N ASN A 168 -5.47 48.44 17.41
CA ASN A 168 -6.39 48.83 16.36
C ASN A 168 -5.63 49.36 15.12
N CYS A 169 -5.80 48.70 13.98
CA CYS A 169 -5.40 49.25 12.68
C CYS A 169 -6.59 50.02 12.08
N ARG A 170 -6.46 51.35 11.98
CA ARG A 170 -7.42 52.21 11.28
C ARG A 170 -7.39 51.92 9.78
N VAL A 171 -8.55 51.57 9.25
CA VAL A 171 -8.86 51.42 7.83
C VAL A 171 -8.80 52.78 7.13
N LEU A 172 -7.97 52.88 6.08
CA LEU A 172 -8.06 53.96 5.08
C LEU A 172 -8.86 53.44 3.87
N LYS A 173 -9.98 54.11 3.60
CA LYS A 173 -10.82 53.94 2.40
C LYS A 173 -10.30 54.87 1.29
N THR A 174 -9.72 54.31 0.23
CA THR A 174 -9.52 54.95 -1.08
C THR A 174 -9.23 53.80 -2.06
N GLY A 175 -9.77 53.65 -3.27
CA GLY A 175 -10.72 54.35 -4.10
C GLY A 175 -10.79 53.51 -5.39
N THR A 176 -11.98 53.34 -5.96
CA THR A 176 -12.27 52.52 -7.14
C THR A 176 -11.53 53.05 -8.38
N PRO A 177 -11.00 52.16 -9.24
CA PRO A 177 -11.14 52.40 -10.66
C PRO A 177 -11.74 51.19 -11.37
N THR A 178 -12.84 51.48 -12.06
CA THR A 178 -13.48 50.67 -13.09
C THR A 178 -12.48 50.35 -14.19
N LEU A 179 -12.28 49.07 -14.52
CA LEU A 179 -11.65 48.68 -15.78
C LEU A 179 -12.45 47.55 -16.44
N GLU A 180 -12.73 47.80 -17.71
CA GLU A 180 -13.65 47.10 -18.57
C GLU A 180 -13.20 45.68 -18.93
N LYS A 181 -14.21 44.82 -19.16
CA LYS A 181 -14.07 43.49 -19.78
C LYS A 181 -13.59 43.66 -21.21
N PRO A 182 -12.78 42.72 -21.73
CA PRO A 182 -13.33 42.01 -22.87
C PRO A 182 -13.01 40.50 -22.96
N SER A 183 -14.00 39.83 -23.53
CA SER A 183 -13.89 38.76 -24.52
C SER A 183 -13.88 37.29 -24.07
N ARG A 184 -14.83 36.60 -24.71
CA ARG A 184 -15.07 35.17 -24.78
C ARG A 184 -13.82 34.44 -25.28
N ILE A 185 -13.20 33.61 -24.45
CA ILE A 185 -12.24 32.61 -24.93
C ILE A 185 -13.04 31.36 -25.33
N LYS A 186 -13.15 31.14 -26.64
CA LYS A 186 -13.69 29.93 -27.25
C LYS A 186 -12.86 28.74 -26.79
N GLY A 187 -13.51 27.76 -26.16
CA GLY A 187 -12.88 26.49 -25.78
C GLY A 187 -12.29 25.79 -27.02
N PHE A 188 -11.00 25.52 -26.97
CA PHE A 188 -10.31 24.70 -27.98
C PHE A 188 -10.76 23.24 -27.79
N ARG A 189 -11.67 22.78 -28.65
CA ARG A 189 -12.14 21.40 -28.68
C ARG A 189 -11.34 20.68 -29.78
N LEU A 190 -10.36 19.86 -29.39
CA LEU A 190 -9.66 19.01 -30.34
C LEU A 190 -10.66 18.03 -30.98
N SER A 191 -10.65 17.99 -32.31
CA SER A 191 -11.59 17.24 -33.14
C SER A 191 -11.47 15.73 -32.88
N LYS A 192 -12.57 15.07 -32.50
CA LYS A 192 -12.65 13.60 -32.29
C LYS A 192 -12.12 12.76 -33.47
N ALA A 193 -12.04 13.34 -34.66
CA ALA A 193 -11.49 12.70 -35.86
C ALA A 193 -9.99 12.40 -35.77
N ILE A 194 -9.20 13.24 -35.08
CA ILE A 194 -7.74 13.07 -34.96
C ILE A 194 -7.39 11.89 -34.03
N ILE A 195 -8.20 11.68 -32.99
CA ILE A 195 -8.02 10.59 -32.02
C ILE A 195 -8.36 9.23 -32.65
N LYS A 196 -9.40 9.15 -33.49
CA LYS A 196 -9.77 7.88 -34.18
C LYS A 196 -8.76 7.45 -35.26
N ALA A 197 -8.04 8.38 -35.88
CA ALA A 197 -7.08 8.05 -36.93
C ALA A 197 -5.77 7.43 -36.39
N LYS A 198 -5.34 7.80 -35.18
CA LYS A 198 -4.12 7.24 -34.56
C LYS A 198 -4.30 5.80 -34.07
N ILE A 199 -5.43 5.50 -33.41
CA ILE A 199 -5.73 4.13 -32.92
C ILE A 199 -5.74 3.09 -34.06
N LYS A 200 -6.17 3.49 -35.27
CA LYS A 200 -6.21 2.58 -36.43
C LYS A 200 -4.84 2.36 -37.08
N LYS A 201 -3.86 3.24 -36.85
CA LYS A 201 -2.52 3.13 -37.43
C LYS A 201 -1.62 2.22 -36.59
N ASP A 202 -1.79 2.23 -35.28
CA ASP A 202 -0.96 1.44 -34.35
C ASP A 202 -1.38 -0.04 -34.32
N LEU A 203 -2.66 -0.35 -34.56
CA LEU A 203 -3.16 -1.73 -34.69
C LEU A 203 -2.73 -2.44 -35.99
N LYS A 204 -2.26 -1.70 -37.01
CA LYS A 204 -1.87 -2.27 -38.31
C LYS A 204 -0.36 -2.49 -38.45
N ALA A 205 0.44 -2.01 -37.49
CA ALA A 205 1.91 -2.14 -37.50
C ALA A 205 2.43 -3.31 -36.64
N ALA A 206 1.55 -4.04 -35.95
CA ALA A 206 1.90 -5.18 -35.09
C ALA A 206 1.74 -6.55 -35.78
N ALA A 207 1.55 -6.58 -37.10
CA ALA A 207 1.51 -7.81 -37.88
C ALA A 207 2.63 -7.79 -38.92
N LEU A 208 3.42 -8.87 -38.90
CA LEU A 208 4.56 -9.18 -39.76
C LEU A 208 5.92 -8.66 -39.27
N GLU A 209 6.63 -9.53 -38.56
CA GLU A 209 8.01 -9.97 -38.83
C GLU A 209 8.31 -11.10 -37.82
N ASP A 210 8.38 -12.36 -38.30
CA ASP A 210 8.81 -13.52 -37.51
C ASP A 210 10.33 -13.47 -37.29
N PRO A 211 10.85 -13.38 -36.05
CA PRO A 211 12.27 -13.50 -35.78
C PRO A 211 12.68 -14.98 -35.63
N PRO A 212 13.94 -15.33 -35.92
CA PRO A 212 14.41 -16.70 -35.96
C PRO A 212 14.45 -17.31 -34.55
N LEU A 213 14.03 -18.58 -34.45
CA LEU A 213 14.12 -19.44 -33.26
C LEU A 213 15.48 -19.27 -32.56
N ARG A 214 15.51 -18.47 -31.48
CA ARG A 214 16.56 -18.50 -30.48
C ARG A 214 16.08 -19.41 -29.35
N ALA A 215 16.90 -20.40 -29.02
CA ALA A 215 16.71 -21.27 -27.87
C ALA A 215 16.29 -20.46 -26.64
N GLU A 216 15.03 -20.66 -26.23
CA GLU A 216 14.43 -20.01 -25.07
C GLU A 216 15.25 -20.41 -23.84
N LYS A 217 15.95 -19.43 -23.27
CA LYS A 217 16.40 -19.55 -21.89
C LYS A 217 15.15 -19.67 -21.03
N PRO A 218 15.09 -20.62 -20.07
CA PRO A 218 13.96 -20.73 -19.17
C PRO A 218 13.72 -19.38 -18.49
N GLU A 219 12.54 -18.78 -18.72
CA GLU A 219 12.15 -17.56 -18.04
C GLU A 219 12.28 -17.78 -16.53
N PRO A 220 12.83 -16.81 -15.79
CA PRO A 220 12.87 -16.90 -14.34
C PRO A 220 11.45 -17.13 -13.84
N ALA A 221 11.26 -18.22 -13.08
CA ALA A 221 9.96 -18.61 -12.56
C ALA A 221 9.30 -17.39 -11.88
N ARG A 222 8.14 -16.98 -12.40
CA ARG A 222 7.39 -15.85 -11.85
C ARG A 222 7.04 -16.16 -10.40
N GLU A 223 7.10 -15.15 -9.54
CA GLU A 223 6.78 -15.36 -8.12
C GLU A 223 5.34 -15.91 -7.99
N PRO A 224 5.11 -17.00 -7.23
CA PRO A 224 3.79 -17.65 -7.12
C PRO A 224 2.66 -16.71 -6.69
N PHE A 225 2.98 -15.71 -5.87
CA PHE A 225 2.03 -14.68 -5.44
C PHE A 225 1.56 -13.81 -6.61
N ILE A 226 2.50 -13.36 -7.45
CA ILE A 226 2.21 -12.51 -8.61
C ILE A 226 1.35 -13.30 -9.61
N GLN A 227 1.63 -14.58 -9.82
CA GLN A 227 0.87 -15.44 -10.72
C GLN A 227 -0.63 -15.53 -10.33
N VAL A 228 -0.92 -15.78 -9.04
CA VAL A 228 -2.31 -15.86 -8.55
C VAL A 228 -3.00 -14.50 -8.59
N LEU A 229 -2.25 -13.43 -8.28
CA LEU A 229 -2.76 -12.06 -8.27
C LEU A 229 -3.15 -11.59 -9.68
N ASP A 230 -2.27 -11.80 -10.67
CA ASP A 230 -2.51 -11.47 -12.06
C ASP A 230 -3.72 -12.24 -12.61
N MET A 231 -3.80 -13.55 -12.32
CA MET A 231 -4.95 -14.37 -12.69
C MET A 231 -6.27 -13.83 -12.11
N TYR A 232 -6.28 -13.43 -10.83
CA TYR A 232 -7.46 -12.82 -10.22
C TYR A 232 -7.84 -11.48 -10.89
N CYS A 233 -6.84 -10.64 -11.19
CA CYS A 233 -7.04 -9.39 -11.92
C CYS A 233 -7.69 -9.62 -13.29
N GLU A 234 -7.19 -10.59 -14.05
CA GLU A 234 -7.68 -10.95 -15.37
C GLU A 234 -9.13 -11.46 -15.33
N LEU A 235 -9.42 -12.42 -14.43
CA LEU A 235 -10.77 -12.99 -14.29
C LEU A 235 -11.83 -11.93 -13.94
N HIS A 236 -11.49 -10.98 -13.06
CA HIS A 236 -12.43 -9.98 -12.55
C HIS A 236 -12.39 -8.64 -13.29
N ARG A 237 -11.51 -8.51 -14.30
CA ARG A 237 -11.22 -7.25 -15.00
C ARG A 237 -10.89 -6.10 -14.03
N LYS A 238 -10.18 -6.41 -12.95
CA LYS A 238 -9.72 -5.44 -11.94
C LYS A 238 -8.26 -5.11 -12.17
N ILE A 239 -7.88 -3.87 -11.89
CA ILE A 239 -6.47 -3.49 -11.79
C ILE A 239 -5.94 -3.78 -10.38
N ASP A 240 -4.64 -4.04 -10.24
CA ASP A 240 -4.02 -4.46 -8.97
C ASP A 240 -4.29 -3.47 -7.81
N THR A 241 -4.41 -2.17 -8.11
CA THR A 241 -4.74 -1.14 -7.12
C THR A 241 -6.16 -1.24 -6.54
N GLN A 242 -7.06 -1.99 -7.19
CA GLN A 242 -8.42 -2.23 -6.72
C GLN A 242 -8.55 -3.48 -5.85
N ILE A 243 -7.48 -4.28 -5.72
CA ILE A 243 -7.49 -5.48 -4.89
C ILE A 243 -7.40 -5.08 -3.43
N THR A 244 -8.35 -5.58 -2.64
CA THR A 244 -8.40 -5.27 -1.21
C THR A 244 -7.26 -5.93 -0.46
N MET A 245 -6.87 -5.35 0.68
CA MET A 245 -5.84 -5.93 1.54
C MET A 245 -6.21 -7.35 2.03
N MET A 246 -7.51 -7.62 2.24
CA MET A 246 -8.00 -8.94 2.65
C MET A 246 -7.84 -10.00 1.55
N ASP A 247 -8.02 -9.62 0.28
CA ASP A 247 -7.80 -10.52 -0.85
C ASP A 247 -6.30 -10.90 -0.93
N ARG A 248 -5.40 -9.93 -0.79
CA ARG A 248 -3.94 -10.17 -0.75
C ARG A 248 -3.53 -11.10 0.40
N GLN A 249 -4.10 -10.89 1.59
CA GLN A 249 -3.89 -11.78 2.74
C GLN A 249 -4.39 -13.20 2.47
N THR A 250 -5.51 -13.35 1.76
CA THR A 250 -6.06 -14.67 1.43
C THR A 250 -5.12 -15.42 0.48
N ILE A 251 -4.55 -14.75 -0.54
CA ILE A 251 -3.54 -15.37 -1.42
C ILE A 251 -2.32 -15.81 -0.61
N GLN A 252 -1.80 -14.93 0.26
CA GLN A 252 -0.66 -15.26 1.13
C GLN A 252 -0.95 -16.44 2.06
N GLN A 253 -2.17 -16.56 2.58
CA GLN A 253 -2.57 -17.70 3.42
C GLN A 253 -2.60 -19.01 2.62
N LEU A 254 -3.14 -19.01 1.41
CA LEU A 254 -3.19 -20.21 0.56
C LEU A 254 -1.78 -20.69 0.19
N LEU A 255 -0.92 -19.77 -0.26
CA LEU A 255 0.47 -20.08 -0.60
C LEU A 255 1.31 -20.44 0.63
N GLY A 256 1.05 -19.79 1.77
CA GLY A 256 1.70 -20.08 3.05
C GLY A 256 1.36 -21.46 3.63
N GLN A 257 0.27 -22.08 3.18
CA GLN A 257 -0.07 -23.47 3.48
C GLN A 257 0.64 -24.47 2.56
N GLY A 258 1.50 -24.01 1.65
CA GLY A 258 2.23 -24.84 0.69
C GLY A 258 1.39 -25.28 -0.51
N ILE A 259 0.23 -24.63 -0.76
CA ILE A 259 -0.61 -24.94 -1.90
C ILE A 259 0.06 -24.37 -3.17
N PRO A 260 0.29 -25.18 -4.22
CA PRO A 260 0.89 -24.70 -5.47
C PRO A 260 0.02 -23.62 -6.14
N SER A 261 0.65 -22.56 -6.66
CA SER A 261 -0.07 -21.45 -7.33
C SER A 261 -0.88 -21.92 -8.54
N ASP A 262 -0.39 -22.91 -9.28
CA ASP A 262 -1.08 -23.47 -10.45
C ASP A 262 -2.44 -24.08 -10.07
N LEU A 263 -2.49 -24.81 -8.94
CA LEU A 263 -3.75 -25.38 -8.43
C LEU A 263 -4.72 -24.28 -8.00
N VAL A 264 -4.21 -23.24 -7.35
CA VAL A 264 -5.03 -22.08 -6.95
C VAL A 264 -5.66 -21.44 -8.18
N CYS A 265 -4.87 -21.19 -9.23
CA CYS A 265 -5.34 -20.59 -10.48
C CYS A 265 -6.40 -21.46 -11.17
N GLU A 266 -6.15 -22.77 -11.30
CA GLU A 266 -7.07 -23.71 -11.95
C GLU A 266 -8.44 -23.76 -11.25
N VAL A 267 -8.43 -23.86 -9.91
CA VAL A 267 -9.67 -23.88 -9.13
C VAL A 267 -10.39 -22.53 -9.21
N MET A 268 -9.66 -21.41 -9.22
CA MET A 268 -10.25 -20.07 -9.38
C MET A 268 -10.96 -19.91 -10.72
N GLU A 269 -10.32 -20.31 -11.82
CA GLU A 269 -10.91 -20.28 -13.16
C GLU A 269 -12.19 -21.13 -13.21
N ARG A 270 -12.13 -22.38 -12.72
CA ARG A 270 -13.25 -23.32 -12.71
C ARG A 270 -14.45 -22.79 -11.92
N VAL A 271 -14.21 -22.30 -10.70
CA VAL A 271 -15.25 -21.74 -9.82
C VAL A 271 -15.83 -20.44 -10.39
N HIS A 272 -14.99 -19.61 -10.99
CA HIS A 272 -15.43 -18.37 -11.64
C HIS A 272 -16.33 -18.67 -12.83
N ALA A 273 -15.94 -19.61 -13.71
CA ALA A 273 -16.74 -20.02 -14.86
C ALA A 273 -18.13 -20.55 -14.46
N ASP A 274 -18.20 -21.40 -13.41
CA ASP A 274 -19.47 -21.92 -12.89
C ASP A 274 -20.39 -20.81 -12.34
N ARG A 275 -19.84 -19.82 -11.63
CA ARG A 275 -20.62 -18.69 -11.11
C ARG A 275 -21.07 -17.73 -12.21
N VAL A 276 -20.22 -17.47 -13.20
CA VAL A 276 -20.58 -16.66 -14.37
C VAL A 276 -21.69 -17.33 -15.18
N ALA A 277 -21.64 -18.66 -15.37
CA ALA A 277 -22.71 -19.41 -16.02
C ALA A 277 -24.05 -19.29 -15.27
N LYS A 278 -24.01 -19.13 -13.95
CA LYS A 278 -25.18 -18.87 -13.09
C LYS A 278 -25.59 -17.40 -13.01
N GLY A 279 -24.93 -16.50 -13.76
CA GLY A 279 -25.20 -15.06 -13.76
C GLY A 279 -24.79 -14.34 -12.46
N GLN A 280 -23.91 -14.95 -11.66
CA GLN A 280 -23.45 -14.40 -10.39
C GLN A 280 -22.04 -13.83 -10.52
N THR A 281 -21.81 -12.67 -9.89
CA THR A 281 -20.51 -12.02 -9.83
C THR A 281 -19.85 -12.28 -8.48
N ILE A 282 -18.58 -12.68 -8.47
CA ILE A 282 -17.81 -12.87 -7.23
C ILE A 282 -17.07 -11.56 -6.89
N GLY A 283 -17.31 -11.01 -5.70
CA GLY A 283 -16.74 -9.72 -5.31
C GLY A 283 -15.36 -9.76 -4.64
N SER A 284 -15.00 -10.89 -4.02
CA SER A 284 -13.79 -11.05 -3.21
C SER A 284 -13.12 -12.40 -3.44
N LEU A 285 -11.80 -12.43 -3.29
CA LEU A 285 -10.95 -13.61 -3.40
C LEU A 285 -11.20 -14.62 -2.28
N SER A 286 -11.67 -14.17 -1.13
CA SER A 286 -12.07 -15.03 0.00
C SER A 286 -13.07 -16.13 -0.39
N TYR A 287 -13.87 -15.89 -1.42
CA TYR A 287 -14.83 -16.84 -1.96
C TYR A 287 -14.17 -18.12 -2.55
N TYR A 288 -12.97 -18.01 -3.09
CA TYR A 288 -12.24 -19.16 -3.67
C TYR A 288 -11.52 -20.01 -2.61
N ARG A 289 -11.39 -19.49 -1.38
CA ARG A 289 -10.59 -20.14 -0.33
C ARG A 289 -11.03 -21.58 -0.06
N ASN A 290 -12.32 -21.81 0.18
CA ASN A 290 -12.81 -23.14 0.51
C ASN A 290 -12.69 -24.13 -0.66
N PRO A 291 -13.12 -23.79 -1.90
CA PRO A 291 -12.90 -24.67 -3.05
C PRO A 291 -11.43 -25.07 -3.26
N VAL A 292 -10.50 -24.14 -3.08
CA VAL A 292 -9.06 -24.42 -3.21
C VAL A 292 -8.60 -25.40 -2.13
N LEU A 293 -9.01 -25.21 -0.87
CA LEU A 293 -8.65 -26.10 0.24
C LEU A 293 -9.23 -27.50 0.05
N GLU A 294 -10.48 -27.61 -0.41
CA GLU A 294 -11.13 -28.89 -0.66
C GLU A 294 -10.44 -29.68 -1.78
N GLU A 295 -10.09 -29.02 -2.89
CA GLU A 295 -9.39 -29.67 -3.99
C GLU A 295 -7.96 -30.05 -3.59
N TRP A 296 -7.26 -29.20 -2.83
CA TRP A 296 -5.95 -29.51 -2.28
C TRP A 296 -5.99 -30.72 -1.35
N GLN A 297 -6.95 -30.76 -0.43
CA GLN A 297 -7.13 -31.90 0.47
C GLN A 297 -7.48 -33.18 -0.29
N ARG A 298 -8.23 -33.09 -1.39
CA ARG A 298 -8.54 -34.23 -2.26
C ARG A 298 -7.29 -34.79 -2.94
N GLN A 299 -6.38 -33.93 -3.41
CA GLN A 299 -5.11 -34.38 -4.01
C GLN A 299 -4.17 -35.02 -2.98
N GLN A 300 -4.23 -34.56 -1.73
CA GLN A 300 -3.44 -35.14 -0.64
C GLN A 300 -4.01 -36.43 -0.07
N ALA A 301 -5.31 -36.69 -0.29
CA ALA A 301 -5.91 -37.93 0.16
C ALA A 301 -5.25 -39.11 -0.58
N PRO A 302 -4.79 -40.15 0.14
CA PRO A 302 -4.23 -41.32 -0.51
C PRO A 302 -5.25 -41.86 -1.50
N PRO A 303 -4.82 -42.29 -2.71
CA PRO A 303 -5.74 -42.84 -3.70
C PRO A 303 -6.51 -43.95 -3.00
N LYS A 304 -7.82 -43.73 -2.82
CA LYS A 304 -8.68 -44.75 -2.25
C LYS A 304 -8.53 -45.95 -3.19
N LEU A 305 -7.82 -46.97 -2.73
CA LEU A 305 -7.72 -48.25 -3.43
C LEU A 305 -9.16 -48.62 -3.75
N GLN A 306 -9.50 -48.58 -5.03
CA GLN A 306 -10.80 -49.05 -5.48
C GLN A 306 -10.82 -50.53 -5.15
N VAL A 307 -11.38 -50.86 -3.99
CA VAL A 307 -11.84 -52.20 -3.71
C VAL A 307 -12.92 -52.43 -4.76
N VAL A 308 -12.55 -53.13 -5.82
CA VAL A 308 -13.47 -53.66 -6.81
C VAL A 308 -14.41 -54.58 -6.05
N SER A 309 -15.52 -54.03 -5.56
CA SER A 309 -16.56 -54.81 -4.92
C SER A 309 -17.32 -55.53 -6.03
N THR A 310 -16.86 -56.72 -6.36
CA THR A 310 -17.59 -57.69 -7.18
C THR A 310 -18.81 -58.19 -6.39
N GLN A 311 -19.82 -57.36 -6.16
CA GLN A 311 -21.14 -57.84 -5.74
C GLN A 311 -22.24 -57.09 -6.45
N ASN A 312 -22.68 -57.76 -7.51
CA ASN A 312 -23.98 -57.65 -8.14
C ASN A 312 -25.07 -57.90 -7.06
N ARG A 313 -25.60 -56.84 -6.46
CA ARG A 313 -26.86 -56.91 -5.72
C ARG A 313 -27.64 -55.62 -5.94
N GLN A 314 -28.66 -55.74 -6.78
CA GLN A 314 -29.66 -54.70 -7.03
C GLN A 314 -30.22 -54.21 -5.70
N GLN A 315 -30.04 -52.91 -5.42
CA GLN A 315 -30.88 -52.15 -4.51
C GLN A 315 -31.52 -51.00 -5.29
N PRO A 316 -32.80 -50.68 -5.03
CA PRO A 316 -33.54 -49.69 -5.78
C PRO A 316 -33.15 -48.27 -5.38
N ALA A 317 -33.33 -47.36 -6.33
CA ALA A 317 -33.00 -45.94 -6.25
C ALA A 317 -33.63 -45.25 -5.03
N ALA A 318 -32.78 -44.83 -4.09
CA ALA A 318 -33.13 -43.84 -3.08
C ALA A 318 -32.92 -42.45 -3.69
N GLN A 319 -34.03 -41.76 -3.94
CA GLN A 319 -34.07 -40.35 -4.33
C GLN A 319 -33.57 -39.48 -3.17
N ASP A 320 -32.55 -38.66 -3.44
CA ASP A 320 -32.18 -37.51 -2.62
C ASP A 320 -33.37 -36.54 -2.54
N ARG A 321 -34.11 -36.58 -1.43
CA ARG A 321 -35.15 -35.61 -1.11
C ARG A 321 -34.55 -34.39 -0.44
N TYR A 322 -34.52 -33.32 -1.23
CA TYR A 322 -34.77 -31.92 -0.87
C TYR A 322 -35.21 -31.68 0.60
N TYR A 323 -34.34 -31.04 1.40
CA TYR A 323 -34.69 -30.47 2.70
C TYR A 323 -35.61 -29.26 2.50
N GLY A 324 -36.91 -29.46 2.66
CA GLY A 324 -37.91 -28.38 2.64
C GLY A 324 -39.35 -28.82 2.92
N GLY A 325 -39.59 -30.10 3.26
CA GLY A 325 -40.90 -30.62 3.63
C GLY A 325 -41.05 -30.70 5.14
N ILE A 326 -42.24 -30.35 5.64
CA ILE A 326 -42.67 -30.58 7.02
C ILE A 326 -42.57 -32.09 7.28
N MET A 327 -41.73 -32.51 8.24
CA MET A 327 -41.58 -33.93 8.61
C MET A 327 -42.95 -34.48 9.03
N THR A 328 -43.26 -35.69 8.58
CA THR A 328 -44.43 -36.43 9.01
C THR A 328 -44.35 -36.76 10.51
N VAL A 329 -45.48 -37.06 11.14
CA VAL A 329 -45.53 -37.42 12.57
C VAL A 329 -44.67 -38.65 12.86
N GLU A 330 -44.64 -39.61 11.94
CA GLU A 330 -43.81 -40.83 12.05
C GLU A 330 -42.32 -40.50 11.97
N GLU A 331 -41.89 -39.69 11.01
CA GLU A 331 -40.49 -39.23 10.91
C GLU A 331 -40.06 -38.39 12.13
N THR A 332 -41.01 -37.64 12.72
CA THR A 332 -40.77 -36.87 13.94
C THR A 332 -40.55 -37.79 15.14
N ASN A 333 -41.35 -38.85 15.25
CA ASN A 333 -41.20 -39.85 16.31
C ASN A 333 -39.88 -40.63 16.18
N ASP A 334 -39.48 -40.98 14.96
CA ASP A 334 -38.20 -41.63 14.69
C ASP A 334 -37.01 -40.73 15.04
N TRP A 335 -37.10 -39.44 14.72
CA TRP A 335 -36.09 -38.46 15.08
C TRP A 335 -35.97 -38.29 16.60
N ILE A 336 -37.11 -38.24 17.32
CA ILE A 336 -37.13 -38.17 18.79
C ILE A 336 -36.49 -39.43 19.39
N ALA A 337 -36.85 -40.62 18.91
CA ALA A 337 -36.28 -41.88 19.37
C ALA A 337 -34.76 -41.95 19.16
N GLU A 338 -34.28 -41.42 18.03
CA GLU A 338 -32.84 -41.35 17.75
C GLU A 338 -32.10 -40.36 18.66
N GLN A 339 -32.72 -39.22 19.01
CA GLN A 339 -32.15 -38.30 20.00
C GLN A 339 -32.09 -38.93 21.39
N ASP A 340 -33.10 -39.71 21.78
CA ASP A 340 -33.12 -40.39 23.08
C ASP A 340 -32.05 -41.49 23.15
N ARG A 341 -31.83 -42.26 22.07
CA ARG A 341 -30.68 -43.18 21.99
C ARG A 341 -29.35 -42.47 22.19
N ARG A 342 -29.16 -41.31 21.53
CA ARG A 342 -27.93 -40.52 21.67
C ARG A 342 -27.73 -40.03 23.10
N ARG A 343 -28.79 -39.58 23.77
CA ARG A 343 -28.71 -39.20 25.20
C ARG A 343 -28.39 -40.40 26.09
N ALA A 344 -28.98 -41.57 25.83
CA ALA A 344 -28.69 -42.77 26.59
C ALA A 344 -27.21 -43.18 26.49
N ILE A 345 -26.62 -43.13 25.28
CA ILE A 345 -25.20 -43.40 25.06
C ILE A 345 -24.31 -42.41 25.83
N VAL A 346 -24.69 -41.13 25.85
CA VAL A 346 -23.94 -40.08 26.57
C VAL A 346 -24.03 -40.27 28.10
N GLU A 347 -25.19 -40.62 28.64
CA GLU A 347 -25.36 -40.90 30.07
C GLU A 347 -24.66 -42.19 30.50
N GLU A 348 -24.66 -43.22 29.66
CA GLU A 348 -23.90 -44.45 29.89
C GLU A 348 -22.38 -44.19 29.89
N ALA A 349 -21.90 -43.36 28.96
CA ALA A 349 -20.50 -42.92 28.93
C ALA A 349 -20.10 -42.09 30.16
N LYS A 350 -21.01 -41.25 30.70
CA LYS A 350 -20.79 -40.55 31.99
C LYS A 350 -20.70 -41.52 33.15
N LYS A 351 -21.60 -42.51 33.22
CA LYS A 351 -21.64 -43.50 34.30
C LYS A 351 -20.38 -44.38 34.33
N ASN A 352 -19.83 -44.67 33.16
CA ASN A 352 -18.61 -45.47 33.01
C ASN A 352 -17.32 -44.64 33.16
N GLY A 353 -17.41 -43.36 33.56
CA GLY A 353 -16.24 -42.50 33.77
C GLY A 353 -15.42 -42.22 32.50
N THR A 354 -15.96 -42.54 31.32
CA THR A 354 -15.27 -42.46 30.03
C THR A 354 -15.81 -41.29 29.21
N TYR A 355 -16.00 -40.13 29.83
CA TYR A 355 -16.52 -38.95 29.14
C TYR A 355 -15.40 -38.23 28.38
N VAL A 356 -15.19 -38.61 27.12
CA VAL A 356 -14.42 -37.80 26.16
C VAL A 356 -15.38 -36.80 25.57
N ILE A 357 -15.18 -35.51 25.89
CA ILE A 357 -15.92 -34.41 25.26
C ILE A 357 -15.66 -34.51 23.74
N PRO A 358 -16.69 -34.65 22.89
CA PRO A 358 -16.47 -34.61 21.45
C PRO A 358 -15.91 -33.23 21.10
N GLU A 359 -14.67 -33.19 20.63
CA GLU A 359 -14.04 -31.96 20.17
C GLU A 359 -14.89 -31.40 19.02
N ILE A 360 -15.55 -30.27 19.27
CA ILE A 360 -16.17 -29.48 18.22
C ILE A 360 -15.02 -28.78 17.49
N PRO A 361 -14.76 -29.08 16.20
CA PRO A 361 -13.69 -28.42 15.47
C PRO A 361 -14.02 -26.93 15.34
N GLY A 362 -13.23 -26.05 15.98
CA GLY A 362 -13.29 -24.61 15.70
C GLY A 362 -13.20 -23.62 16.88
N PHE A 363 -13.10 -24.04 18.14
CA PHE A 363 -12.96 -23.09 19.27
C PHE A 363 -11.68 -23.31 20.07
N SER A 364 -10.62 -22.56 19.72
CA SER A 364 -9.39 -22.46 20.52
C SER A 364 -9.59 -21.51 21.70
N ARG A 365 -9.80 -22.04 22.92
CA ARG A 365 -9.76 -21.25 24.16
C ARG A 365 -8.31 -20.97 24.57
N ARG A 366 -7.93 -19.68 24.66
CA ARG A 366 -6.68 -19.24 25.31
C ARG A 366 -6.78 -19.49 26.82
N LYS A 367 -5.74 -20.10 27.39
CA LYS A 367 -5.53 -20.20 28.85
C LYS A 367 -5.22 -18.81 29.42
N PRO A 368 -5.74 -18.43 30.60
CA PRO A 368 -5.24 -17.27 31.33
C PRO A 368 -3.89 -17.60 31.99
N SER A 369 -2.93 -16.67 31.86
CA SER A 369 -1.71 -16.65 32.69
C SER A 369 -2.09 -16.37 34.15
N ALA A 370 -1.52 -17.17 35.05
CA ALA A 370 -1.56 -16.93 36.48
C ALA A 370 -0.76 -15.66 36.84
N VAL A 371 -1.29 -14.93 37.82
CA VAL A 371 -0.59 -13.91 38.63
C VAL A 371 -0.29 -14.55 39.97
#